data_AF-A0A842VXT8-F1
#
_entry.id   AF-A0A842VXT8-F1
#
_cell.length_a   1.000
_cell.length_b   1.000
_cell.length_c   1.000
_cell.angle_alpha   90.00
_cell.angle_beta   90.00
_cell.angle_gamma   90.00
#
_symmetry.space_group_name_H-M   'P 1'
#
loop_
_entity.id
_entity.type
_entity.pdbx_description
1 polymer ?
#
loop_
_entity_poly.entity_id
_entity_poly.type
_entity_poly.pdbx_seq_one_letter_code
_entity_poly.pdbx_strand_id
1 'polypeptide(L)'
;MPPIYIDYIFTLPGYGFQFLFLYLCVDLAVLPVWFILFMPALINDSLKMILGYAWLQKTTLKIGWKKMAWQVTVAPLLASLCYGVVLLLFQVTIWPLLDLAAIALFGEIGPVIIAAIILLCILFVFPALFFGPFYSLFGGWDEFTIEEFRKCALISGPSKWITMLLYNISYKFHKLSPLKNKHPIADYEIIKKQVTELVEEGKANRLLNKKSEE
;
A
#
# COMPACT_ATOMS: atom_id res chain seq x y z
N MET A 1 1.14 -16.69 -15.12
CA MET A 1 0.98 -16.62 -13.66
C MET A 1 2.31 -16.90 -13.03
N PRO A 2 2.72 -16.19 -11.96
CA PRO A 2 3.83 -16.64 -11.15
C PRO A 2 3.55 -18.09 -10.74
N PRO A 3 4.59 -18.94 -10.66
CA PRO A 3 4.39 -20.30 -10.28
C PRO A 3 3.66 -20.40 -8.94
N ILE A 4 2.63 -21.24 -8.87
CA ILE A 4 1.77 -21.45 -7.69
C ILE A 4 2.63 -21.65 -6.43
N TYR A 5 3.78 -22.33 -6.54
CA TYR A 5 4.71 -22.55 -5.43
C TYR A 5 5.31 -21.31 -4.77
N ILE A 6 5.31 -20.13 -5.41
CA ILE A 6 5.76 -18.87 -4.78
C ILE A 6 4.81 -18.48 -3.64
N ASP A 7 3.51 -18.77 -3.77
CA ASP A 7 2.55 -18.55 -2.70
C ASP A 7 2.76 -19.51 -1.53
N TYR A 8 3.34 -20.69 -1.82
CA TYR A 8 3.74 -21.72 -0.85
C TYR A 8 5.16 -21.54 -0.31
N ILE A 9 5.77 -20.37 -0.46
CA ILE A 9 6.95 -20.01 0.35
C ILE A 9 6.44 -19.78 1.79
N PHE A 10 6.21 -20.91 2.46
CA PHE A 10 5.83 -21.04 3.85
C PHE A 10 7.11 -20.93 4.68
N THR A 11 7.44 -19.74 5.16
CA THR A 11 8.60 -19.58 6.03
C THR A 11 8.23 -20.01 7.46
N LEU A 12 8.84 -21.10 7.95
CA LEU A 12 8.92 -21.47 9.38
C LEU A 12 9.11 -20.27 10.33
N PRO A 13 9.92 -19.24 9.97
CA PRO A 13 9.99 -17.97 10.71
C PRO A 13 8.64 -17.31 11.01
N GLY A 14 7.68 -17.39 10.09
CA GLY A 14 6.34 -16.80 10.23
C GLY A 14 5.60 -17.30 11.48
N TYR A 15 5.59 -18.62 11.68
CA TYR A 15 5.00 -19.24 12.87
C TYR A 15 5.81 -18.98 14.13
N GLY A 16 7.15 -18.99 14.05
CA GLY A 16 8.01 -18.69 15.18
C GLY A 16 7.77 -17.28 15.74
N PHE A 17 7.62 -16.28 14.86
CA PHE A 17 7.29 -14.93 15.27
C PHE A 17 5.84 -14.74 15.70
N GLN A 18 4.88 -15.47 15.11
CA GLN A 18 3.50 -15.49 15.61
C GLN A 18 3.41 -16.11 17.02
N PHE A 19 4.22 -17.12 17.31
CA PHE A 19 4.29 -17.75 18.63
C PHE A 19 5.00 -16.86 19.65
N LEU A 20 6.12 -16.25 19.26
CA LEU A 20 6.82 -15.22 20.05
C LEU A 20 5.90 -14.02 20.33
N PHE A 21 5.07 -13.65 19.36
CA PHE A 21 4.02 -12.64 19.54
C PHE A 21 3.01 -13.05 20.62
N LEU A 22 2.41 -14.23 20.52
CA LEU A 22 1.44 -14.72 21.53
C LEU A 22 2.06 -14.71 22.93
N TYR A 23 3.32 -15.14 23.02
CA TYR A 23 4.10 -15.13 24.25
C TYR A 23 4.31 -13.71 24.80
N LEU A 24 4.79 -12.77 23.98
CA LEU A 24 5.04 -11.38 24.40
C LEU A 24 3.76 -10.58 24.68
N CYS A 25 2.67 -10.87 24.00
CA CYS A 25 1.36 -10.26 24.25
C CYS A 25 0.83 -10.64 25.64
N VAL A 26 1.02 -11.90 26.03
CA VAL A 26 0.62 -12.42 27.34
C VAL A 26 1.52 -11.87 28.45
N ASP A 27 2.84 -11.83 28.22
CA ASP A 27 3.80 -11.46 29.28
C ASP A 27 3.95 -9.95 29.50
N LEU A 28 3.92 -9.13 28.43
CA LEU A 28 4.35 -7.73 28.53
C LEU A 28 3.21 -6.71 28.60
N ALA A 29 1.98 -7.03 28.16
CA ALA A 29 0.84 -6.11 28.17
C ALA A 29 1.09 -4.72 27.53
N VAL A 30 2.07 -4.59 26.61
CA VAL A 30 2.42 -3.29 25.98
C VAL A 30 2.00 -3.23 24.50
N LEU A 31 1.52 -2.07 24.06
CA LEU A 31 1.11 -1.76 22.68
C LEU A 31 2.17 -2.01 21.56
N PRO A 32 3.51 -1.99 21.77
CA PRO A 32 4.49 -2.30 20.71
C PRO A 32 4.40 -3.72 20.12
N VAL A 33 3.64 -4.62 20.76
CA VAL A 33 3.51 -6.01 20.32
C VAL A 33 2.86 -6.14 18.93
N TRP A 34 2.09 -5.14 18.49
CA TRP A 34 1.55 -5.08 17.12
C TRP A 34 2.64 -4.95 16.04
N PHE A 35 3.77 -4.31 16.35
CA PHE A 35 4.89 -4.20 15.41
C PHE A 35 5.49 -5.58 15.09
N ILE A 36 5.43 -6.49 16.08
CA ILE A 36 5.90 -7.87 15.97
C ILE A 36 4.92 -8.74 15.17
N LEU A 37 3.62 -8.40 15.12
CA LEU A 37 2.63 -9.08 14.27
C LEU A 37 2.85 -8.82 12.77
N PHE A 38 3.29 -7.61 12.42
CA PHE A 38 3.49 -7.23 11.03
C PHE A 38 4.83 -7.71 10.47
N MET A 39 5.88 -7.80 11.29
CA MET A 39 7.22 -8.21 10.85
C MET A 39 7.28 -9.55 10.06
N PRO A 40 6.57 -10.62 10.45
CA PRO A 40 6.72 -11.92 9.79
C PRO A 40 6.01 -11.95 8.44
N ALA A 41 4.81 -11.33 8.38
CA ALA A 41 4.12 -11.07 7.13
C ALA A 41 4.97 -10.17 6.23
N LEU A 42 5.54 -9.09 6.78
CA LEU A 42 6.40 -8.17 6.03
C LEU A 42 7.61 -8.88 5.40
N ILE A 43 8.32 -9.74 6.14
CA ILE A 43 9.47 -10.46 5.60
C ILE A 43 9.03 -11.41 4.49
N ASN A 44 7.97 -12.21 4.72
CA ASN A 44 7.51 -13.17 3.73
C ASN A 44 6.97 -12.47 2.47
N ASP A 45 6.14 -11.45 2.64
CA ASP A 45 5.57 -10.68 1.55
C ASP A 45 6.64 -9.92 0.77
N SER A 46 7.67 -9.40 1.45
CA SER A 46 8.82 -8.78 0.80
C SER A 46 9.61 -9.78 -0.04
N LEU A 47 9.86 -10.99 0.48
CA LEU A 47 10.54 -12.05 -0.27
C LEU A 47 9.70 -12.50 -1.47
N LYS A 48 8.39 -12.72 -1.30
CA LYS A 48 7.47 -13.05 -2.39
C LYS A 48 7.45 -11.96 -3.46
N MET A 49 7.41 -10.69 -3.05
CA MET A 49 7.48 -9.55 -3.96
C MET A 49 8.80 -9.52 -4.72
N ILE A 50 9.94 -9.71 -4.05
CA ILE A 50 11.27 -9.72 -4.69
C ILE A 50 11.38 -10.88 -5.70
N LEU A 51 10.97 -12.09 -5.31
CA LEU A 51 11.03 -13.28 -6.17
C LEU A 51 10.07 -13.16 -7.35
N GLY A 52 8.84 -12.70 -7.11
CA GLY A 52 7.85 -12.44 -8.16
C GLY A 52 8.34 -11.39 -9.15
N TYR A 53 8.97 -10.32 -8.65
CA TYR A 53 9.60 -9.29 -9.47
C TYR A 53 10.77 -9.84 -10.30
N ALA A 54 11.68 -10.60 -9.69
CA ALA A 54 12.82 -11.21 -10.38
C ALA A 54 12.36 -12.18 -11.49
N TRP A 55 11.30 -12.94 -11.23
CA TRP A 55 10.69 -13.83 -12.21
C TRP A 55 10.02 -13.05 -13.36
N LEU A 56 9.26 -11.99 -13.06
CA LEU A 56 8.62 -11.13 -14.07
C LEU A 56 9.64 -10.46 -15.01
N GLN A 57 10.74 -9.96 -14.45
CA GLN A 57 11.85 -9.37 -15.20
C GLN A 57 12.50 -10.36 -16.16
N LYS A 58 12.62 -11.63 -15.76
CA LYS A 58 13.21 -12.68 -16.59
C LYS A 58 12.27 -13.16 -17.69
N THR A 59 10.96 -13.16 -17.43
CA THR A 59 10.00 -13.95 -18.23
C THR A 59 9.10 -13.13 -19.13
N THR A 60 8.66 -11.93 -18.71
CA THR A 60 7.54 -11.24 -19.37
C THR A 60 7.86 -9.82 -19.79
N LEU A 61 8.38 -8.99 -18.89
CA LEU A 61 8.51 -7.54 -19.12
C LEU A 61 9.79 -7.01 -18.45
N LYS A 62 10.63 -6.35 -19.25
CA LYS A 62 11.79 -5.61 -18.74
C LYS A 62 11.34 -4.28 -18.15
N ILE A 63 10.98 -4.29 -16.86
CA ILE A 63 10.50 -3.11 -16.16
C ILE A 63 11.71 -2.18 -15.89
N GLY A 64 11.60 -0.92 -16.29
CA GLY A 64 12.63 0.11 -16.06
C GLY A 64 12.70 0.55 -14.60
N TRP A 65 13.19 -0.31 -13.72
CA TRP A 65 13.14 -0.14 -12.25
C TRP A 65 13.68 1.22 -11.79
N LYS A 66 14.77 1.71 -12.41
CA LYS A 66 15.39 2.99 -12.05
C LYS A 66 14.43 4.17 -12.18
N LYS A 67 13.51 4.13 -13.15
CA LYS A 67 12.52 5.18 -13.38
C LYS A 67 11.39 5.11 -12.34
N MET A 68 11.04 3.91 -11.89
CA MET A 68 9.92 3.65 -10.97
C MET A 68 10.33 3.63 -9.49
N ALA A 69 11.62 3.44 -9.20
CA ALA A 69 12.14 3.26 -7.84
C ALA A 69 11.72 4.40 -6.89
N TRP A 70 11.61 5.62 -7.42
CA TRP A 70 11.16 6.75 -6.63
C TRP A 70 9.72 6.55 -6.14
N GLN A 71 8.76 6.32 -7.05
CA GLN A 71 7.35 6.17 -6.70
C GLN A 71 7.08 4.87 -5.94
N VAL A 72 7.80 3.79 -6.25
CA VAL A 72 7.55 2.46 -5.65
C VAL A 72 8.23 2.29 -4.30
N THR A 73 9.38 2.94 -4.06
CA THR A 73 10.19 2.69 -2.85
C THR A 73 10.42 3.96 -2.05
N VAL A 74 10.94 5.02 -2.67
CA VAL A 74 11.38 6.20 -1.93
C VAL A 74 10.20 7.04 -1.42
N ALA A 75 9.24 7.36 -2.29
CA ALA A 75 8.07 8.16 -1.91
C ALA A 75 7.20 7.49 -0.83
N PRO A 76 6.89 6.17 -0.89
CA PRO A 76 6.19 5.48 0.19
C PRO A 76 7.00 5.47 1.48
N LEU A 77 8.33 5.30 1.42
CA LEU A 77 9.17 5.30 2.62
C LEU A 77 9.15 6.67 3.32
N LEU A 78 9.28 7.76 2.55
CA LEU A 78 9.18 9.13 3.09
C LEU A 78 7.78 9.42 3.64
N ALA A 79 6.74 9.00 2.94
CA ALA A 79 5.35 9.14 3.41
C ALA A 79 5.11 8.36 4.71
N SER A 80 5.61 7.13 4.80
CA SER A 80 5.57 6.30 6.00
C SER A 80 6.33 6.92 7.17
N LEU A 81 7.48 7.55 6.92
CA LEU A 81 8.24 8.26 7.94
C LEU A 81 7.42 9.44 8.51
N CYS A 82 6.87 10.29 7.64
CA CYS A 82 6.01 11.40 8.05
C CYS A 82 4.75 10.91 8.77
N TYR A 83 4.15 9.84 8.28
CA TYR A 83 3.01 9.19 8.92
C TYR A 83 3.35 8.67 10.32
N GLY A 84 4.50 8.02 10.48
CA GLY A 84 5.01 7.56 11.77
C GLY A 84 5.23 8.71 12.76
N VAL A 85 5.74 9.85 12.29
CA VAL A 85 5.87 11.06 13.13
C VAL A 85 4.49 11.57 13.57
N VAL A 86 3.49 11.60 12.68
CA VAL A 86 2.12 11.98 13.05
C VAL A 86 1.54 11.04 14.10
N LEU A 87 1.73 9.72 13.94
CA LEU A 87 1.28 8.74 14.93
C LEU A 87 1.99 8.91 16.27
N LEU A 88 3.30 9.17 16.27
CA LEU A 88 4.06 9.44 17.50
C LEU A 88 3.54 10.70 18.21
N LEU A 89 3.32 11.79 17.46
CA LEU A 89 2.75 13.02 18.02
C LEU A 89 1.35 12.78 18.57
N PHE A 90 0.50 12.04 17.84
CA PHE A 90 -0.83 11.67 18.30
C PHE A 90 -0.76 10.87 19.61
N GLN A 91 0.17 9.92 19.71
CA GLN A 91 0.33 9.10 20.91
C GLN A 91 0.85 9.90 22.11
N VAL A 92 1.73 10.87 21.91
CA VAL A 92 2.26 11.68 23.03
C VAL A 92 1.28 12.79 23.45
N THR A 93 0.53 13.36 22.50
CA THR A 93 -0.29 14.56 22.75
C THR A 93 -1.78 14.28 22.88
N ILE A 94 -2.36 13.52 21.94
CA ILE A 94 -3.81 13.33 21.85
C ILE A 94 -4.26 12.12 22.67
N TRP A 95 -3.47 11.04 22.68
CA TRP A 95 -3.85 9.80 23.36
C TRP A 95 -4.14 9.99 24.86
N PRO A 96 -3.29 10.66 25.68
CA PRO A 96 -3.57 10.83 27.10
C PRO A 96 -4.85 11.63 27.37
N LEU A 97 -5.16 12.60 26.50
CA LEU A 97 -6.38 13.40 26.60
C LEU A 97 -7.62 12.56 26.28
N LEU A 98 -7.54 11.73 25.24
CA LEU A 98 -8.63 10.84 24.86
C LEU A 98 -8.86 9.76 25.92
N ASP A 99 -7.80 9.21 26.50
CA ASP A 99 -7.88 8.19 27.55
C ASP A 99 -8.57 8.74 28.81
N LEU A 100 -8.17 9.94 29.26
CA LEU A 100 -8.79 10.61 30.40
C LEU A 100 -10.27 10.95 30.13
N ALA A 101 -10.59 11.43 28.93
CA ALA A 101 -11.98 11.68 28.53
C ALA A 101 -12.79 10.39 28.47
N ALA A 102 -12.19 9.28 28.01
CA ALA A 102 -12.83 7.97 27.94
C ALA A 102 -13.22 7.47 29.33
N ILE A 103 -12.28 7.55 30.28
CA ILE A 103 -12.52 7.16 31.67
C ILE A 103 -13.62 8.02 32.29
N ALA A 104 -13.62 9.33 32.02
CA ALA A 104 -14.65 10.23 32.54
C ALA A 104 -16.06 9.92 32.00
N LEU A 105 -16.18 9.49 30.74
CA LEU A 105 -17.46 9.24 30.09
C LEU A 105 -18.00 7.83 30.30
N PHE A 106 -17.12 6.83 30.32
CA PHE A 106 -17.50 5.42 30.26
C PHE A 106 -16.93 4.58 31.42
N GLY A 107 -16.24 5.21 32.38
CA GLY A 107 -15.60 4.52 33.50
C GLY A 107 -14.44 3.64 33.04
N GLU A 108 -14.22 2.53 33.75
CA GLU A 108 -13.07 1.63 33.52
C GLU A 108 -13.07 0.96 32.13
N ILE A 109 -14.23 0.84 31.47
CA ILE A 109 -14.31 0.27 30.11
C ILE A 109 -14.01 1.30 29.01
N GLY A 110 -13.96 2.60 29.34
CA GLY A 110 -13.76 3.68 28.38
C GLY A 110 -12.50 3.56 27.52
N PRO A 111 -11.32 3.33 28.11
CA PRO A 111 -10.08 3.15 27.36
C PRO A 111 -10.16 2.09 26.26
N VAL A 112 -10.83 0.97 26.53
CA VAL A 112 -10.99 -0.14 25.58
C VAL A 112 -11.86 0.27 24.39
N ILE A 113 -12.98 0.96 24.64
CA ILE A 113 -13.89 1.44 23.60
C ILE A 113 -13.17 2.44 22.69
N ILE A 114 -12.47 3.40 23.27
CA ILE A 114 -11.73 4.42 22.51
C ILE A 114 -10.57 3.80 21.74
N ALA A 115 -9.85 2.83 22.31
CA ALA A 115 -8.81 2.09 21.61
C ALA A 115 -9.35 1.38 20.36
N ALA A 116 -10.52 0.73 20.44
CA ALA A 116 -11.15 0.08 19.30
C ALA A 116 -11.56 1.07 18.19
N ILE A 117 -12.10 2.24 18.56
CA ILE A 117 -12.45 3.29 17.60
C ILE A 117 -11.20 3.85 16.93
N ILE A 118 -10.16 4.16 17.71
CA ILE A 118 -8.89 4.67 17.18
C ILE A 118 -8.24 3.64 16.27
N LEU A 119 -8.30 2.36 16.60
CA LEU A 119 -7.80 1.29 15.73
C LEU A 119 -8.48 1.32 14.35
N LEU A 120 -9.81 1.45 14.30
CA LEU A 120 -10.55 1.60 13.04
C LEU A 120 -10.13 2.88 12.30
N CYS A 121 -9.93 3.99 13.02
CA CYS A 121 -9.42 5.22 12.42
C CYS A 121 -8.01 5.06 11.86
N ILE A 122 -7.10 4.39 12.56
CA ILE A 122 -5.71 4.15 12.12
C ILE A 122 -5.65 3.25 10.90
N LEU A 123 -6.57 2.29 10.76
CA LEU A 123 -6.61 1.37 9.63
C LEU A 123 -7.22 2.00 8.37
N PHE A 124 -8.28 2.79 8.52
CA PHE A 124 -9.05 3.28 7.37
C PHE A 124 -8.93 4.77 7.11
N VAL A 125 -8.96 5.59 8.17
CA VAL A 125 -9.08 7.05 8.05
C VAL A 125 -7.70 7.70 7.96
N PHE A 126 -6.79 7.32 8.85
CA PHE A 126 -5.49 7.96 8.98
C PHE A 126 -4.58 7.74 7.75
N PRO A 127 -4.51 6.55 7.13
CA PRO A 127 -3.72 6.38 5.91
C PRO A 127 -4.28 7.26 4.78
N ALA A 128 -5.60 7.41 4.75
CA ALA A 128 -6.28 8.19 3.75
C ALA A 128 -6.07 9.71 3.95
N LEU A 129 -6.03 10.18 5.18
CA LEU A 129 -5.86 11.59 5.54
C LEU A 129 -4.40 12.06 5.69
N PHE A 130 -3.48 11.16 6.05
CA PHE A 130 -2.09 11.52 6.33
C PHE A 130 -1.14 10.86 5.33
N PHE A 131 -1.19 9.53 5.18
CA PHE A 131 -0.26 8.83 4.30
C PHE A 131 -0.45 9.21 2.83
N GLY A 132 -1.68 9.15 2.30
CA GLY A 132 -1.99 9.52 0.91
C GLY A 132 -1.54 10.94 0.54
N PRO A 133 -1.83 11.96 1.37
CA PRO A 133 -1.37 13.32 1.13
C PRO A 133 0.15 13.48 1.20
N PHE A 134 0.84 12.87 2.17
CA PHE A 134 2.31 12.90 2.20
C PHE A 134 2.92 12.18 0.99
N TYR A 135 2.37 11.02 0.62
CA TYR A 135 2.77 10.29 -0.57
C TYR A 135 2.59 11.14 -1.84
N SER A 136 1.49 11.87 -1.94
CA SER A 136 1.23 12.83 -3.01
C SER A 136 2.24 13.97 -3.03
N LEU A 137 2.58 14.50 -1.85
CA LEU A 137 3.54 15.59 -1.70
C LEU A 137 4.95 15.18 -2.13
N PHE A 138 5.34 13.92 -1.89
CA PHE A 138 6.64 13.38 -2.30
C PHE A 138 6.69 12.87 -3.75
N GLY A 139 5.68 13.19 -4.57
CA GLY A 139 5.67 12.82 -5.99
C GLY A 139 5.32 11.36 -6.24
N GLY A 140 4.66 10.71 -5.28
CA GLY A 140 4.16 9.34 -5.42
C GLY A 140 3.09 9.16 -6.51
N TRP A 141 2.41 10.24 -6.89
CA TRP A 141 1.51 10.27 -8.03
C TRP A 141 2.11 11.09 -9.17
N ASP A 142 1.99 10.55 -10.39
CA ASP A 142 2.05 11.30 -11.63
C ASP A 142 0.65 11.76 -12.08
N GLU A 143 0.59 12.64 -13.07
CA GLU A 143 -0.64 13.22 -13.64
C GLU A 143 -1.61 12.16 -14.16
N PHE A 144 -1.10 11.09 -14.76
CA PHE A 144 -1.93 10.02 -15.28
C PHE A 144 -2.52 9.21 -14.14
N THR A 145 -1.70 8.78 -13.19
CA THR A 145 -2.14 7.93 -12.08
C THR A 145 -3.12 8.68 -11.16
N ILE A 146 -2.95 9.98 -10.95
CA ILE A 146 -3.91 10.76 -10.16
C ILE A 146 -5.24 10.99 -10.90
N GLU A 147 -5.21 11.06 -12.23
CA GLU A 147 -6.41 11.13 -13.06
C GLU A 147 -7.13 9.78 -13.11
N GLU A 148 -6.42 8.66 -13.16
CA GLU A 148 -6.99 7.33 -12.96
C GLU A 148 -7.63 7.20 -11.58
N PHE A 149 -7.00 7.74 -10.52
CA PHE A 149 -7.62 7.76 -9.20
C PHE A 149 -8.94 8.54 -9.20
N ARG A 150 -9.03 9.67 -9.92
CA ARG A 150 -10.29 10.41 -10.11
C ARG A 150 -11.37 9.55 -10.75
N LYS A 151 -11.04 8.84 -11.83
CA LYS A 151 -11.98 7.96 -12.54
C LYS A 151 -12.45 6.82 -11.63
N CYS A 152 -11.54 6.18 -10.92
CA CYS A 152 -11.84 5.13 -9.93
C CYS A 152 -12.75 5.66 -8.81
N ALA A 153 -12.49 6.87 -8.31
CA ALA A 153 -13.32 7.49 -7.28
C ALA A 153 -14.75 7.76 -7.78
N LEU A 154 -14.91 8.17 -9.05
CA LEU A 154 -16.22 8.43 -9.64
C LEU A 154 -17.10 7.18 -9.78
N ILE A 155 -16.49 6.00 -9.95
CA ILE A 155 -17.19 4.71 -10.14
C ILE A 155 -17.31 3.88 -8.86
N SER A 156 -16.83 4.37 -7.71
CA SER A 156 -16.76 3.55 -6.48
C SER A 156 -18.11 3.32 -5.76
N GLY A 157 -19.24 3.71 -6.38
CA GLY A 157 -20.58 3.41 -5.89
C GLY A 157 -20.90 4.11 -4.55
N PRO A 158 -21.38 3.39 -3.51
CA PRO A 158 -21.75 3.97 -2.22
C PRO A 158 -20.61 4.73 -1.52
N SER A 159 -19.35 4.36 -1.77
CA SER A 159 -18.18 5.00 -1.18
C SER A 159 -17.70 6.24 -1.94
N LYS A 160 -18.39 6.65 -3.02
CA LYS A 160 -17.97 7.75 -3.92
C LYS A 160 -17.61 9.03 -3.18
N TRP A 161 -18.38 9.41 -2.16
CA TRP A 161 -18.12 10.65 -1.44
C TRP A 161 -16.80 10.59 -0.63
N ILE A 162 -16.49 9.42 -0.05
CA ILE A 162 -15.23 9.19 0.68
C ILE A 162 -14.08 9.19 -0.32
N THR A 163 -14.16 8.37 -1.38
CA THR A 163 -13.09 8.26 -2.36
C THR A 163 -12.83 9.58 -3.09
N MET A 164 -13.87 10.36 -3.38
CA MET A 164 -13.72 11.70 -3.95
C MET A 164 -13.06 12.68 -2.98
N LEU A 165 -13.36 12.61 -1.68
CA LEU A 165 -12.66 13.39 -0.66
C LEU A 165 -11.16 13.05 -0.66
N LEU A 166 -10.82 11.76 -0.69
CA LEU A 166 -9.43 11.30 -0.74
C LEU A 166 -8.70 11.74 -2.01
N TYR A 167 -9.39 11.66 -3.15
CA TYR A 167 -8.89 12.19 -4.42
C TYR A 167 -8.62 13.70 -4.30
N ASN A 168 -9.58 14.49 -3.81
CA ASN A 168 -9.43 15.94 -3.72
C ASN A 168 -8.25 16.35 -2.83
N ILE A 169 -8.08 15.67 -1.69
CA ILE A 169 -6.94 15.92 -0.80
C ILE A 169 -5.63 15.52 -1.49
N SER A 170 -5.54 14.30 -2.02
CA SER A 170 -4.35 13.81 -2.73
C SER A 170 -3.97 14.72 -3.91
N TYR A 171 -4.96 15.15 -4.69
CA TYR A 171 -4.78 16.06 -5.83
C TYR A 171 -4.28 17.43 -5.41
N LYS A 172 -4.79 17.99 -4.30
CA LYS A 172 -4.29 19.25 -3.76
C LYS A 172 -2.81 19.15 -3.36
N PHE A 173 -2.43 18.06 -2.68
CA PHE A 173 -1.03 17.84 -2.28
C PHE A 173 -0.13 17.52 -3.47
N HIS A 174 -0.62 16.78 -4.46
CA HIS A 174 0.09 16.55 -5.72
C HIS A 174 0.35 17.86 -6.47
N LYS A 175 -0.63 18.78 -6.53
CA LYS A 175 -0.45 20.11 -7.14
C LYS A 175 0.64 20.94 -6.46
N LEU A 176 0.71 20.85 -5.13
CA LEU A 176 1.71 21.53 -4.29
C LEU A 176 3.09 20.85 -4.35
N SER A 177 3.16 19.59 -4.77
CA SER A 177 4.41 18.84 -4.80
C SER A 177 5.43 19.46 -5.78
N PRO A 178 6.66 19.77 -5.32
CA PRO A 178 7.75 20.16 -6.22
C PRO A 178 8.33 18.95 -6.99
N LEU A 179 7.88 17.74 -6.68
CA LEU A 179 8.33 16.48 -7.29
C LEU A 179 7.27 15.88 -8.24
N LYS A 180 6.14 16.55 -8.46
CA LYS A 180 5.11 16.10 -9.40
C LYS A 180 5.71 15.83 -10.78
N ASN A 181 5.36 14.68 -11.36
CA ASN A 181 5.81 14.19 -12.67
C ASN A 181 7.32 14.08 -12.91
N LYS A 182 8.18 14.23 -11.88
CA LYS A 182 9.63 14.03 -12.07
C LYS A 182 10.02 12.56 -12.25
N HIS A 183 9.19 11.65 -11.73
CA HIS A 183 9.46 10.21 -11.72
C HIS A 183 8.23 9.40 -12.16
N PRO A 184 7.73 9.55 -13.40
CA PRO A 184 6.55 8.82 -13.84
C PRO A 184 6.81 7.31 -13.89
N ILE A 185 5.88 6.51 -13.34
CA ILE A 185 5.95 5.04 -13.36
C ILE A 185 6.07 4.48 -14.78
N ALA A 186 5.44 5.10 -15.77
CA ALA A 186 5.57 4.64 -17.15
C ALA A 186 5.32 5.74 -18.17
N ASP A 187 6.07 5.64 -19.26
CA ASP A 187 5.70 6.27 -20.52
C ASP A 187 4.55 5.45 -21.11
N TYR A 188 3.31 5.82 -20.74
CA TYR A 188 2.11 5.02 -21.01
C TYR A 188 1.94 4.73 -22.50
N GLU A 189 2.38 5.64 -23.37
CA GLU A 189 2.45 5.45 -24.83
C GLU A 189 3.28 4.22 -25.21
N ILE A 190 4.43 4.04 -24.56
CA ILE A 190 5.33 2.90 -24.80
C ILE A 190 4.70 1.61 -24.28
N ILE A 191 4.12 1.63 -23.08
CA ILE A 191 3.46 0.43 -22.53
C ILE A 191 2.24 0.05 -23.37
N LYS A 192 1.41 1.01 -23.76
CA LYS A 192 0.25 0.77 -24.60
C LYS A 192 0.66 0.17 -25.95
N LYS A 193 1.73 0.69 -26.56
CA LYS A 193 2.29 0.13 -27.80
C LYS A 193 2.75 -1.32 -27.60
N GLN A 194 3.54 -1.59 -26.57
CA GLN A 194 4.01 -2.95 -26.24
C GLN A 194 2.87 -3.93 -25.95
N VAL A 195 1.83 -3.49 -25.23
CA VAL A 195 0.66 -4.33 -24.96
C VAL A 195 -0.12 -4.62 -26.23
N THR A 196 -0.24 -3.65 -27.13
CA THR A 196 -0.93 -3.82 -28.41
C THR A 196 -0.16 -4.80 -29.31
N GLU A 197 1.16 -4.63 -29.41
CA GLU A 197 2.06 -5.54 -30.14
C GLU A 197 1.95 -6.97 -29.61
N LEU A 198 1.99 -7.18 -28.29
CA LEU A 198 1.85 -8.51 -27.68
C LEU A 198 0.47 -9.15 -27.92
N VAL A 199 -0.60 -8.36 -27.94
CA VAL A 199 -1.95 -8.87 -28.25
C VAL A 199 -2.05 -9.26 -29.72
N GLU A 200 -1.45 -8.48 -30.62
CA GLU A 200 -1.40 -8.79 -32.05
C GLU A 200 -0.56 -10.04 -32.33
N GLU A 201 0.63 -10.17 -31.73
CA GLU A 201 1.46 -11.38 -31.79
C GLU A 201 0.73 -12.60 -31.21
N GLY A 202 0.05 -12.44 -30.06
CA GLY A 202 -0.74 -13.50 -29.44
C GLY A 202 -1.90 -13.97 -30.32
N LYS A 203 -2.61 -13.04 -30.97
CA LYS A 203 -3.66 -13.35 -31.96
C LYS A 203 -3.08 -14.03 -33.20
N ALA A 204 -1.95 -13.56 -33.71
CA ALA A 204 -1.28 -14.12 -34.87
C ALA A 204 -0.83 -15.58 -34.61
N ASN A 205 -0.20 -15.84 -33.47
CA ASN A 205 0.20 -17.20 -33.06
C ASN A 205 -1.01 -18.13 -32.91
N ARG A 206 -2.12 -17.64 -32.38
CA ARG A 206 -3.36 -18.43 -32.24
C ARG A 206 -3.96 -18.81 -33.61
N LEU A 207 -3.85 -17.93 -34.61
CA LEU A 207 -4.31 -18.19 -35.97
C LEU A 207 -3.39 -19.16 -36.72
N LEU A 208 -2.08 -19.06 -36.52
CA LEU A 208 -1.10 -19.99 -37.11
C LEU A 208 -1.27 -21.41 -36.58
N ASN A 209 -1.44 -21.58 -35.28
CA ASN A 209 -1.67 -22.90 -34.67
C ASN A 209 -2.99 -23.54 -35.13
N LYS A 210 -4.02 -22.72 -35.40
CA LYS A 210 -5.30 -23.24 -35.91
C LYS A 210 -5.20 -23.77 -37.33
N LYS A 211 -4.31 -23.18 -38.16
CA LYS A 211 -4.02 -23.65 -39.53
C LYS A 211 -3.17 -24.92 -39.59
N SER A 212 -2.41 -25.24 -38.54
CA SER A 212 -1.62 -26.47 -38.49
C SER A 212 -2.41 -27.69 -38.02
N GLU A 213 -3.62 -27.49 -37.53
CA GLU A 213 -4.54 -28.55 -37.07
C GLU A 213 -5.54 -28.98 -38.17
N GLU A 214 -5.55 -28.27 -39.32
CA GLU A 214 -6.33 -28.59 -40.52
C GLU A 214 -5.46 -29.30 -41.57
#